data_AF-A0A7L9GKL0-F1
#
_entry.id   AF-A0A7L9GKL0-F1
#
_cell.length_a   1.000
_cell.length_b   1.000
_cell.length_c   1.000
_cell.angle_alpha   90.00
_cell.angle_beta   90.00
_cell.angle_gamma   90.00
#
_symmetry.space_group_name_H-M   'P 1'
#
loop_
_entity.id
_entity.type
_entity.pdbx_description
1 polymer ?
#
loop_
_entity_poly.entity_id
_entity_poly.type
_entity_poly.pdbx_seq_one_letter_code
_entity_poly.pdbx_strand_id
1 'polypeptide(L)'
;MSESAFAERIVHNLLDTDFYKLTMMQGVLHNYPDADVEWEFRCRNGEDLRPYLGEIRNQLERLGDLTLDDGQLAFLERISFLKPDFLRFLRLFRFNLRYVHVGIENDQLFLRLKGPWLHVILFEVPLLAIISEVRNRNLHPHMRLAEARDQLYRKFDWLRAHASDDELAELQVADFGTRRRFSSRVQEEVVRVLRDDFPGRFVGTSNVDLAWKLDIKPLGTMAHEWIMAHQQLGPRLIDSQIAALDCWVREYRGLLGIALTDCITMDAFLGDFDLYFAKLFDGLRHDSGEPVAWAEKAIAHYQKLGIDPMTKTLVFSDGLNLTRSLEIFRALRGRINVSFGIGTNLTCDIPGVAPMSIVLKMTDCNGAPVAKISDEAAKTQCRDENFVAYMRHVFKVPSKE
;
A
#
# COMPACT_ATOMS: atom_id res chain seq x y z
N MET A 1 29.01 15.58 -13.17
CA MET A 1 28.02 14.96 -14.08
C MET A 1 26.67 15.10 -13.41
N SER A 2 25.67 15.72 -14.03
CA SER A 2 24.37 15.92 -13.37
C SER A 2 23.69 14.58 -13.14
N GLU A 3 23.37 14.24 -11.88
CA GLU A 3 22.65 13.02 -11.54
C GLU A 3 21.20 13.10 -12.04
N SER A 4 20.95 12.59 -13.25
CA SER A 4 19.60 12.43 -13.79
C SER A 4 18.68 11.75 -12.79
N ALA A 5 17.42 12.15 -12.73
CA ALA A 5 16.41 11.52 -11.89
C ALA A 5 15.98 10.13 -12.39
N PHE A 6 16.45 9.67 -13.56
CA PHE A 6 15.99 8.42 -14.18
C PHE A 6 17.12 7.40 -14.31
N ALA A 7 16.76 6.12 -14.16
CA ALA A 7 17.62 4.97 -14.47
C ALA A 7 17.25 4.42 -15.85
N GLU A 8 18.03 3.49 -16.40
CA GLU A 8 17.65 2.80 -17.64
C GLU A 8 16.43 1.87 -17.45
N ARG A 9 16.36 1.21 -16.28
CA ARG A 9 15.27 0.31 -15.90
C ARG A 9 14.37 0.98 -14.85
N ILE A 10 13.04 0.88 -15.03
CA ILE A 10 12.06 1.46 -14.11
C ILE A 10 11.84 0.55 -12.89
N VAL A 11 11.64 -0.75 -13.12
CA VAL A 11 11.47 -1.77 -12.07
C VAL A 11 12.70 -2.66 -12.07
N HIS A 12 13.49 -2.58 -11.01
CA HIS A 12 14.86 -3.16 -11.00
C HIS A 12 14.87 -4.68 -10.87
N ASN A 13 14.02 -5.22 -10.00
CA ASN A 13 13.95 -6.64 -9.67
C ASN A 13 12.57 -7.00 -9.07
N LEU A 14 12.36 -8.27 -8.71
CA LEU A 14 11.10 -8.73 -8.10
C LEU A 14 10.81 -8.14 -6.72
N LEU A 15 11.82 -7.61 -6.03
CA LEU A 15 11.68 -6.97 -4.72
C LEU A 15 11.39 -5.47 -4.81
N ASP A 16 11.42 -4.86 -6.01
CA ASP A 16 11.01 -3.48 -6.23
C ASP A 16 9.47 -3.34 -6.22
N THR A 17 8.89 -3.67 -5.07
CA THR A 17 7.47 -3.72 -4.76
C THR A 17 7.27 -3.48 -3.26
N ASP A 18 6.03 -3.26 -2.83
CA ASP A 18 5.69 -3.10 -1.43
C ASP A 18 5.66 -4.46 -0.70
N PHE A 19 6.20 -4.53 0.52
CA PHE A 19 6.36 -5.77 1.29
C PHE A 19 5.04 -6.50 1.57
N TYR A 20 3.95 -5.75 1.76
CA TYR A 20 2.62 -6.34 1.99
C TYR A 20 2.15 -7.20 0.80
N LYS A 21 2.70 -6.99 -0.41
CA LYS A 21 2.42 -7.84 -1.57
C LYS A 21 3.02 -9.23 -1.41
N LEU A 22 4.24 -9.33 -0.90
CA LEU A 22 4.87 -10.64 -0.63
C LEU A 22 4.17 -11.37 0.50
N THR A 23 3.80 -10.66 1.57
CA THR A 23 3.10 -11.28 2.70
C THR A 23 1.71 -11.76 2.27
N MET A 24 0.88 -10.90 1.67
CA MET A 24 -0.40 -11.37 1.15
C MET A 24 -0.26 -12.51 0.14
N MET A 25 0.73 -12.47 -0.76
CA MET A 25 0.98 -13.54 -1.72
C MET A 25 1.31 -14.89 -1.05
N GLN A 26 2.06 -14.88 0.05
CA GLN A 26 2.25 -16.06 0.90
C GLN A 26 0.92 -16.53 1.50
N GLY A 27 0.11 -15.61 2.04
CA GLY A 27 -1.23 -15.91 2.55
C GLY A 27 -2.13 -16.54 1.48
N VAL A 28 -2.06 -16.04 0.24
CA VAL A 28 -2.77 -16.59 -0.91
C VAL A 28 -2.27 -17.98 -1.26
N LEU A 29 -0.95 -18.19 -1.33
CA LEU A 29 -0.36 -19.50 -1.63
C LEU A 29 -0.88 -20.60 -0.68
N HIS A 30 -0.92 -20.32 0.62
CA HIS A 30 -1.28 -21.33 1.63
C HIS A 30 -2.78 -21.57 1.79
N ASN A 31 -3.62 -20.59 1.44
CA ASN A 31 -5.04 -20.63 1.76
C ASN A 31 -5.96 -20.60 0.53
N TYR A 32 -5.53 -19.95 -0.56
CA TYR A 32 -6.33 -19.69 -1.75
C TYR A 32 -5.52 -19.88 -3.05
N PRO A 33 -4.81 -21.01 -3.23
CA PRO A 33 -3.91 -21.21 -4.38
C PRO A 33 -4.64 -21.28 -5.73
N ASP A 34 -5.93 -21.59 -5.72
CA ASP A 34 -6.82 -21.77 -6.87
C ASP A 34 -7.77 -20.59 -7.11
N ALA A 35 -7.69 -19.52 -6.29
CA ALA A 35 -8.53 -18.35 -6.48
C ALA A 35 -8.14 -17.57 -7.75
N ASP A 36 -9.13 -17.15 -8.53
CA ASP A 36 -8.98 -16.29 -9.70
C ASP A 36 -9.49 -14.88 -9.38
N VAL A 37 -8.84 -13.86 -9.94
CA VAL A 37 -9.18 -12.46 -9.69
C VAL A 37 -9.08 -11.62 -10.94
N GLU A 38 -9.84 -10.52 -10.96
CA GLU A 38 -9.69 -9.46 -11.96
C GLU A 38 -9.35 -8.13 -11.30
N TRP A 39 -8.53 -7.34 -11.98
CA TRP A 39 -8.11 -6.02 -11.54
C TRP A 39 -8.19 -5.03 -12.68
N GLU A 40 -8.41 -3.76 -12.32
CA GLU A 40 -8.47 -2.70 -13.31
C GLU A 40 -7.77 -1.43 -12.88
N PHE A 41 -7.05 -0.86 -13.84
CA PHE A 41 -6.40 0.42 -13.72
C PHE A 41 -7.41 1.57 -13.90
N ARG A 42 -7.24 2.62 -13.10
CA ARG A 42 -7.98 3.87 -13.26
C ARG A 42 -7.07 5.07 -13.00
N CYS A 43 -7.04 5.98 -13.97
CA CYS A 43 -6.55 7.34 -13.81
C CYS A 43 -7.71 8.23 -13.32
N ARG A 44 -7.61 8.79 -12.11
CA ARG A 44 -8.73 9.50 -11.45
C ARG A 44 -8.90 10.94 -11.91
N ASN A 45 -7.83 11.57 -12.40
CA ASN A 45 -7.81 12.95 -12.87
C ASN A 45 -8.08 13.07 -14.38
N GLY A 46 -8.34 11.97 -15.10
CA GLY A 46 -8.64 11.98 -16.53
C GLY A 46 -7.48 12.42 -17.42
N GLU A 47 -6.23 12.32 -16.93
CA GLU A 47 -5.03 12.62 -17.71
C GLU A 47 -4.93 11.68 -18.92
N ASP A 48 -4.57 12.23 -20.08
CA ASP A 48 -4.41 11.45 -21.30
C ASP A 48 -3.09 10.66 -21.28
N LEU A 49 -3.20 9.36 -21.05
CA LEU A 49 -2.06 8.44 -21.01
C LEU A 49 -1.84 7.68 -22.32
N ARG A 50 -2.65 7.92 -23.36
CA ARG A 50 -2.51 7.25 -24.67
C ARG A 50 -1.12 7.43 -25.29
N PRO A 51 -0.48 8.62 -25.23
CA PRO A 51 0.86 8.80 -25.81
C PRO A 51 1.93 7.87 -25.21
N TYR A 52 1.72 7.39 -23.99
CA TYR A 52 2.69 6.59 -23.24
C TYR A 52 2.53 5.08 -23.47
N LEU A 53 1.50 4.61 -24.18
CA LEU A 53 1.18 3.18 -24.33
C LEU A 53 2.36 2.35 -24.85
N GLY A 54 3.09 2.87 -25.84
CA GLY A 54 4.23 2.16 -26.43
C GLY A 54 5.35 1.89 -25.41
N GLU A 55 5.74 2.93 -24.66
CA GLU A 55 6.77 2.82 -23.63
C GLU A 55 6.30 1.97 -22.44
N ILE A 56 5.03 2.12 -22.03
CA ILE A 56 4.42 1.26 -21.00
C ILE A 56 4.54 -0.21 -21.42
N ARG A 57 4.10 -0.58 -22.63
CA ARG A 57 4.19 -1.97 -23.15
C ARG A 57 5.62 -2.49 -23.12
N ASN A 58 6.59 -1.69 -23.56
CA ASN A 58 8.00 -2.08 -23.51
C ASN A 58 8.47 -2.38 -22.08
N GLN A 59 8.10 -1.57 -21.09
CA GLN A 59 8.47 -1.83 -19.69
C GLN A 59 7.71 -3.02 -19.10
N LEU A 60 6.48 -3.30 -19.54
CA LEU A 60 5.75 -4.52 -19.16
C LEU A 60 6.45 -5.78 -19.66
N GLU A 61 6.93 -5.78 -20.89
CA GLU A 61 7.68 -6.91 -21.45
C GLU A 61 8.90 -7.25 -20.59
N ARG A 62 9.62 -6.22 -20.11
CA ARG A 62 10.78 -6.36 -19.21
C ARG A 62 10.44 -6.94 -17.84
N LEU A 63 9.18 -6.92 -17.40
CA LEU A 63 8.77 -7.61 -16.17
C LEU A 63 8.90 -9.13 -16.32
N GLY A 64 8.69 -9.68 -17.52
CA GLY A 64 8.79 -11.12 -17.78
C GLY A 64 10.19 -11.69 -17.54
N ASP A 65 11.22 -10.85 -17.66
CA ASP A 65 12.62 -11.22 -17.45
C ASP A 65 13.05 -11.19 -15.97
N LEU A 66 12.20 -10.69 -15.07
CA LEU A 66 12.56 -10.54 -13.66
C LEU A 66 12.58 -11.89 -12.95
N THR A 67 13.68 -12.14 -12.23
CA THR A 67 13.90 -13.35 -11.45
C THR A 67 14.39 -12.97 -10.07
N LEU A 68 14.07 -13.78 -9.06
CA LEU A 68 14.66 -13.63 -7.74
C LEU A 68 16.08 -14.19 -7.77
N ASP A 69 17.09 -13.36 -7.53
CA ASP A 69 18.48 -13.81 -7.43
C ASP A 69 18.79 -14.41 -6.05
N ASP A 70 19.96 -15.06 -5.92
CA ASP A 70 20.34 -15.73 -4.67
C ASP A 70 20.57 -14.75 -3.50
N GLY A 71 21.00 -13.51 -3.78
CA GLY A 71 21.20 -12.47 -2.75
C GLY A 71 19.88 -11.94 -2.20
N GLN A 72 18.92 -11.70 -3.09
CA GLN A 72 17.54 -11.33 -2.76
C GLN A 72 16.83 -12.45 -1.99
N LEU A 73 16.99 -13.70 -2.43
CA LEU A 73 16.45 -14.85 -1.72
C LEU A 73 17.04 -14.97 -0.31
N ALA A 74 18.37 -14.87 -0.18
CA ALA A 74 19.04 -14.91 1.13
C ALA A 74 18.61 -13.76 2.06
N PHE A 75 18.22 -12.60 1.52
CA PHE A 75 17.60 -11.54 2.32
C PHE A 75 16.23 -11.95 2.86
N LEU A 76 15.36 -12.47 1.99
CA LEU A 76 14.02 -12.92 2.40
C LEU A 76 14.06 -14.10 3.37
N GLU A 77 15.02 -15.03 3.23
CA GLU A 77 15.23 -16.16 4.14
C GLU A 77 15.54 -15.74 5.59
N ARG A 78 16.06 -14.52 5.81
CA ARG A 78 16.27 -13.97 7.16
C ARG A 78 14.98 -13.47 7.82
N ILE A 79 13.90 -13.33 7.07
CA ILE A 79 12.61 -12.88 7.58
C ILE A 79 11.84 -14.10 8.11
N SER A 80 11.79 -14.24 9.42
CA SER A 80 11.36 -15.47 10.12
C SER A 80 9.96 -15.99 9.78
N PHE A 81 9.05 -15.11 9.36
CA PHE A 81 7.67 -15.48 9.01
C PHE A 81 7.45 -15.72 7.52
N LEU A 82 8.47 -15.54 6.68
CA LEU A 82 8.42 -16.00 5.29
C LEU A 82 8.76 -17.49 5.24
N LYS A 83 7.82 -18.30 4.80
CA LYS A 83 7.92 -19.77 4.92
C LYS A 83 8.78 -20.35 3.77
N PRO A 84 9.55 -21.43 4.01
CA PRO A 84 10.45 -21.99 3.00
C PRO A 84 9.78 -22.42 1.69
N ASP A 85 8.55 -22.91 1.74
CA ASP A 85 7.77 -23.29 0.56
C ASP A 85 7.35 -22.08 -0.28
N PHE A 86 6.94 -20.98 0.37
CA PHE A 86 6.70 -19.71 -0.31
C PHE A 86 7.97 -19.15 -0.95
N LEU A 87 9.11 -19.19 -0.27
CA LEU A 87 10.39 -18.71 -0.83
C LEU A 87 10.84 -19.56 -2.04
N ARG A 88 10.62 -20.87 -2.00
CA ARG A 88 10.82 -21.76 -3.15
C ARG A 88 9.89 -21.41 -4.31
N PHE A 89 8.61 -21.13 -4.03
CA PHE A 89 7.67 -20.63 -5.03
C PHE A 89 8.17 -19.33 -5.66
N LEU A 90 8.57 -18.35 -4.85
CA LEU A 90 9.02 -17.03 -5.32
C LEU A 90 10.28 -17.12 -6.19
N ARG A 91 11.18 -18.06 -5.91
CA ARG A 91 12.35 -18.35 -6.77
C ARG A 91 11.95 -18.79 -8.19
N LEU A 92 10.89 -19.60 -8.29
CA LEU A 92 10.35 -20.10 -9.55
C LEU A 92 9.38 -19.11 -10.23
N PHE A 93 8.84 -18.16 -9.48
CA PHE A 93 7.88 -17.19 -9.96
C PHE A 93 8.45 -16.38 -11.14
N ARG A 94 7.61 -16.18 -12.16
CA ARG A 94 7.83 -15.24 -13.25
C ARG A 94 6.52 -14.51 -13.52
N PHE A 95 6.61 -13.22 -13.84
CA PHE A 95 5.46 -12.50 -14.35
C PHE A 95 4.99 -13.12 -15.67
N ASN A 96 3.71 -13.49 -15.73
CA ASN A 96 3.12 -14.07 -16.93
C ASN A 96 2.25 -13.02 -17.61
N LEU A 97 2.77 -12.45 -18.70
CA LEU A 97 2.15 -11.33 -19.40
C LEU A 97 0.80 -11.69 -20.06
N ARG A 98 0.46 -12.98 -20.15
CA ARG A 98 -0.90 -13.40 -20.60
C ARG A 98 -2.01 -12.88 -19.71
N TYR A 99 -1.70 -12.57 -18.44
CA TYR A 99 -2.65 -12.04 -17.48
C TYR A 99 -2.82 -10.52 -17.59
N VAL A 100 -2.06 -9.84 -18.46
CA VAL A 100 -2.07 -8.38 -18.60
C VAL A 100 -2.71 -7.98 -19.93
N HIS A 101 -3.80 -7.22 -19.86
CA HIS A 101 -4.46 -6.65 -21.02
C HIS A 101 -4.31 -5.14 -20.99
N VAL A 102 -3.58 -4.56 -21.95
CA VAL A 102 -3.32 -3.13 -22.02
C VAL A 102 -3.53 -2.59 -23.44
N GLY A 103 -4.22 -1.46 -23.55
CA GLY A 103 -4.52 -0.85 -24.84
C GLY A 103 -5.27 0.47 -24.70
N ILE A 104 -5.98 0.83 -25.77
CA ILE A 104 -6.84 2.03 -25.82
C ILE A 104 -8.27 1.55 -26.03
N GLU A 105 -9.17 1.98 -25.15
CA GLU A 105 -10.61 1.77 -25.24
C GLU A 105 -11.29 3.09 -24.87
N ASN A 106 -12.33 3.49 -25.61
CA ASN A 106 -13.05 4.75 -25.39
C ASN A 106 -12.13 5.98 -25.24
N ASP A 107 -11.14 6.10 -26.12
CA ASP A 107 -10.14 7.17 -26.12
C ASP A 107 -9.34 7.31 -24.80
N GLN A 108 -9.23 6.24 -24.03
CA GLN A 108 -8.45 6.19 -22.80
C GLN A 108 -7.54 4.96 -22.74
N LEU A 109 -6.39 5.11 -22.09
CA LEU A 109 -5.56 3.97 -21.72
C LEU A 109 -6.34 3.07 -20.77
N PHE A 110 -6.50 1.80 -21.11
CA PHE A 110 -7.00 0.79 -20.18
C PHE A 110 -5.89 -0.19 -19.84
N LEU A 111 -5.93 -0.70 -18.61
CA LEU A 111 -5.15 -1.86 -18.18
C LEU A 111 -6.04 -2.72 -17.30
N ARG A 112 -6.17 -4.00 -17.65
CA ARG A 112 -6.88 -5.02 -16.86
C ARG A 112 -5.95 -6.19 -16.59
N LEU A 113 -6.08 -6.78 -15.40
CA LEU A 113 -5.43 -8.04 -15.06
C LEU A 113 -6.49 -9.12 -14.86
N LYS A 114 -6.22 -10.34 -15.32
CA LYS A 114 -7.09 -11.49 -15.08
C LYS A 114 -6.27 -12.77 -14.98
N GLY A 115 -6.49 -13.53 -13.92
CA GLY A 115 -5.87 -14.84 -13.70
C GLY A 115 -5.76 -15.22 -12.22
N PRO A 116 -4.99 -16.27 -11.90
CA PRO A 116 -4.86 -16.75 -10.54
C PRO A 116 -4.32 -15.65 -9.62
N TRP A 117 -4.97 -15.43 -8.47
CA TRP A 117 -4.61 -14.37 -7.53
C TRP A 117 -3.14 -14.45 -7.13
N LEU A 118 -2.67 -15.68 -6.88
CA LEU A 118 -1.28 -15.99 -6.57
C LEU A 118 -0.29 -15.45 -7.62
N HIS A 119 -0.68 -15.41 -8.89
CA HIS A 119 0.18 -14.94 -9.99
C HIS A 119 -0.08 -13.50 -10.43
N VAL A 120 -1.23 -12.93 -10.07
CA VAL A 120 -1.64 -11.56 -10.43
C VAL A 120 -1.25 -10.53 -9.35
N ILE A 121 -1.21 -10.94 -8.08
CA ILE A 121 -1.04 -10.04 -6.92
C ILE A 121 0.21 -9.13 -7.00
N LEU A 122 1.32 -9.62 -7.54
CA LEU A 122 2.58 -8.86 -7.64
C LEU A 122 2.59 -7.79 -8.73
N PHE A 123 1.61 -7.76 -9.63
CA PHE A 123 1.60 -6.76 -10.70
C PHE A 123 1.25 -5.35 -10.20
N GLU A 124 0.42 -5.19 -9.15
CA GLU A 124 -0.15 -3.88 -8.81
C GLU A 124 0.90 -2.77 -8.69
N VAL A 125 1.91 -2.98 -7.85
CA VAL A 125 2.87 -1.93 -7.49
C VAL A 125 3.85 -1.65 -8.64
N PRO A 126 4.49 -2.66 -9.27
CA PRO A 126 5.34 -2.45 -10.45
C PRO A 126 4.60 -1.74 -11.60
N LEU A 127 3.35 -2.10 -11.87
CA LEU A 127 2.58 -1.48 -12.95
C LEU A 127 2.32 0.01 -12.70
N LEU A 128 1.91 0.36 -11.48
CA LEU A 128 1.67 1.75 -11.12
C LEU A 128 2.97 2.57 -11.15
N ALA A 129 4.08 1.98 -10.66
CA ALA A 129 5.40 2.62 -10.72
C ALA A 129 5.88 2.82 -12.17
N ILE A 130 5.65 1.86 -13.07
CA ILE A 130 5.93 1.97 -14.51
C ILE A 130 5.17 3.13 -15.12
N ILE A 131 3.85 3.16 -14.94
CA ILE A 131 3.00 4.21 -15.53
C ILE A 131 3.41 5.59 -15.01
N SER A 132 3.66 5.71 -13.70
CA SER A 132 4.14 6.94 -13.06
C SER A 132 5.46 7.42 -13.67
N GLU A 133 6.46 6.55 -13.72
CA GLU A 133 7.79 6.93 -14.16
C GLU A 133 7.87 7.18 -15.67
N VAL A 134 7.17 6.41 -16.51
CA VAL A 134 7.09 6.68 -17.97
C VAL A 134 6.51 8.07 -18.22
N ARG A 135 5.40 8.42 -17.57
CA ARG A 135 4.79 9.75 -17.68
C ARG A 135 5.76 10.84 -17.23
N ASN A 136 6.44 10.65 -16.10
CA ASN A 136 7.37 11.64 -15.55
C ASN A 136 8.63 11.80 -16.41
N ARG A 137 9.15 10.73 -17.03
CA ARG A 137 10.27 10.79 -17.99
C ARG A 137 9.93 11.66 -19.20
N ASN A 138 8.72 11.52 -19.72
CA ASN A 138 8.28 12.26 -20.90
C ASN A 138 8.00 13.74 -20.60
N LEU A 139 7.45 14.06 -19.42
CA LEU A 139 7.09 15.43 -19.05
C LEU A 139 8.22 16.22 -18.39
N HIS A 140 9.15 15.53 -17.74
CA HIS A 140 10.24 16.14 -16.98
C HIS A 140 11.61 15.49 -17.31
N PRO A 141 12.02 15.40 -18.59
CA PRO A 141 13.20 14.61 -19.02
C PRO A 141 14.53 15.11 -18.44
N HIS A 142 14.58 16.37 -18.00
CA HIS A 142 15.79 16.99 -17.45
C HIS A 142 15.81 17.05 -15.91
N MET A 143 14.85 16.41 -15.25
CA MET A 143 14.78 16.36 -13.78
C MET A 143 16.06 15.75 -13.19
N ARG A 144 16.56 16.32 -12.10
CA ARG A 144 17.76 15.88 -11.38
C ARG A 144 17.42 15.40 -9.98
N LEU A 145 18.20 14.45 -9.45
CA LEU A 145 18.03 13.96 -8.08
C LEU A 145 18.13 15.07 -7.02
N ALA A 146 19.00 16.06 -7.26
CA ALA A 146 19.17 17.21 -6.37
C ALA A 146 17.84 17.96 -6.12
N GLU A 147 16.93 18.05 -7.09
CA GLU A 147 15.67 18.78 -6.92
C GLU A 147 14.73 18.09 -5.93
N ALA A 148 14.71 16.75 -5.93
CA ALA A 148 13.98 15.96 -4.94
C ALA A 148 14.65 16.04 -3.55
N ARG A 149 15.99 15.96 -3.51
CA ARG A 149 16.79 16.07 -2.28
C ARG A 149 16.58 17.43 -1.59
N ASP A 150 16.67 18.52 -2.35
CA ASP A 150 16.51 19.89 -1.83
C ASP A 150 15.09 20.14 -1.33
N GLN A 151 14.07 19.58 -2.00
CA GLN A 151 12.69 19.62 -1.51
C GLN A 151 12.52 18.85 -0.20
N LEU A 152 13.19 17.70 -0.06
CA LEU A 152 13.14 16.90 1.17
C LEU A 152 13.81 17.61 2.35
N TYR A 153 14.99 18.21 2.17
CA TYR A 153 15.63 19.00 3.23
C TYR A 153 14.80 20.22 3.65
N ARG A 154 14.14 20.92 2.71
CA ARG A 154 13.21 22.01 3.07
C ARG A 154 12.08 21.53 3.98
N LYS A 155 11.57 20.32 3.76
CA LYS A 155 10.57 19.69 4.65
C LYS A 155 11.17 19.33 6.02
N PHE A 156 12.43 18.91 6.07
CA PHE A 156 13.12 18.62 7.34
C PHE A 156 13.39 19.90 8.14
N ASP A 157 13.82 20.97 7.49
CA ASP A 157 14.03 22.28 8.14
C ASP A 157 12.73 22.84 8.69
N TRP A 158 11.63 22.72 7.92
CA TRP A 158 10.30 23.03 8.42
C TRP A 158 9.98 22.20 9.67
N LEU A 159 10.20 20.88 9.64
CA LEU A 159 9.90 20.01 10.76
C LEU A 159 10.72 20.36 12.02
N ARG A 160 12.02 20.64 11.89
CA ARG A 160 12.89 21.10 12.98
C ARG A 160 12.46 22.45 13.56
N ALA A 161 11.94 23.35 12.72
CA ALA A 161 11.47 24.65 13.16
C ALA A 161 10.10 24.59 13.88
N HIS A 162 9.33 23.52 13.68
CA HIS A 162 7.93 23.43 14.14
C HIS A 162 7.66 22.32 15.15
N ALA A 163 8.64 21.48 15.50
CA ALA A 163 8.52 20.42 16.50
C ALA A 163 9.70 20.47 17.50
N SER A 164 9.44 20.19 18.77
CA SER A 164 10.50 20.08 19.78
C SER A 164 11.31 18.79 19.64
N ASP A 165 12.51 18.75 20.21
CA ASP A 165 13.36 17.54 20.19
C ASP A 165 12.63 16.31 20.78
N ASP A 166 11.83 16.50 21.84
CA ASP A 166 11.02 15.43 22.43
C ASP A 166 9.92 14.93 21.49
N GLU A 167 9.29 15.83 20.72
CA GLU A 167 8.29 15.44 19.72
C GLU A 167 8.95 14.67 18.57
N LEU A 168 10.11 15.14 18.10
CA LEU A 168 10.88 14.50 17.02
C LEU A 168 11.36 13.11 17.42
N ALA A 169 11.82 12.93 18.67
CA ALA A 169 12.25 11.65 19.21
C ALA A 169 11.13 10.58 19.24
N GLU A 170 9.86 10.99 19.15
CA GLU A 170 8.70 10.10 19.15
C GLU A 170 8.01 10.00 17.78
N LEU A 171 8.21 10.97 16.88
CA LEU A 171 7.56 11.01 15.57
C LEU A 171 8.11 9.93 14.62
N GLN A 172 7.33 8.86 14.42
CA GLN A 172 7.70 7.73 13.57
C GLN A 172 7.18 7.89 12.14
N VAL A 173 8.07 7.88 11.15
CA VAL A 173 7.73 7.97 9.72
C VAL A 173 8.28 6.78 8.94
N ALA A 174 7.48 6.26 8.03
CA ALA A 174 7.82 5.21 7.07
C ALA A 174 7.59 5.69 5.63
N ASP A 175 8.40 5.19 4.70
CA ASP A 175 8.19 5.37 3.26
C ASP A 175 7.20 4.32 2.73
N PHE A 176 6.06 4.76 2.17
CA PHE A 176 5.07 3.96 1.44
C PHE A 176 4.87 4.44 0.00
N GLY A 177 5.92 4.97 -0.62
CA GLY A 177 5.82 5.77 -1.83
C GLY A 177 6.05 5.07 -3.17
N THR A 178 6.26 3.75 -3.22
CA THR A 178 6.65 3.06 -4.46
C THR A 178 5.65 3.23 -5.60
N ARG A 179 4.36 2.96 -5.38
CA ARG A 179 3.35 2.91 -6.45
C ARG A 179 3.16 4.20 -7.26
N ARG A 180 3.50 5.37 -6.69
CA ARG A 180 3.35 6.70 -7.31
C ARG A 180 4.62 7.53 -7.15
N ARG A 181 5.78 6.86 -7.09
CA ARG A 181 7.08 7.54 -7.07
C ARG A 181 7.29 8.34 -8.35
N PHE A 182 8.07 9.41 -8.26
CA PHE A 182 8.49 10.16 -9.44
C PHE A 182 9.28 9.25 -10.39
N SER A 183 10.28 8.58 -9.81
CA SER A 183 11.08 7.53 -10.43
C SER A 183 11.68 6.62 -9.36
N SER A 184 12.19 5.47 -9.76
CA SER A 184 12.93 4.56 -8.88
C SER A 184 14.14 5.21 -8.21
N ARG A 185 14.94 5.99 -8.96
CA ARG A 185 16.11 6.69 -8.41
C ARG A 185 15.72 7.79 -7.43
N VAL A 186 14.65 8.53 -7.70
CA VAL A 186 14.15 9.53 -6.75
C VAL A 186 13.68 8.85 -5.47
N GLN A 187 12.97 7.72 -5.54
CA GLN A 187 12.58 6.99 -4.34
C GLN A 187 13.82 6.51 -3.55
N GLU A 188 14.81 5.92 -4.22
CA GLU A 188 16.05 5.48 -3.56
C GLU A 188 16.74 6.65 -2.84
N GLU A 189 16.87 7.80 -3.50
CA GLU A 189 17.45 9.01 -2.93
C GLU A 189 16.67 9.51 -1.71
N VAL A 190 15.34 9.59 -1.83
CA VAL A 190 14.45 10.00 -0.74
C VAL A 190 14.58 9.08 0.47
N VAL A 191 14.59 7.76 0.27
CA VAL A 191 14.70 6.79 1.36
C VAL A 191 16.10 6.83 2.01
N ARG A 192 17.15 7.01 1.22
CA ARG A 192 18.52 7.19 1.72
C ARG A 192 18.62 8.42 2.63
N VAL A 193 18.12 9.57 2.17
CA VAL A 193 18.10 10.82 2.95
C VAL A 193 17.21 10.70 4.19
N LEU A 194 16.08 9.99 4.11
CA LEU A 194 15.25 9.71 5.29
C LEU A 194 15.97 8.84 6.33
N ARG A 195 16.72 7.82 5.90
CA ARG A 195 17.51 6.98 6.81
C ARG A 195 18.62 7.78 7.49
N ASP A 196 19.32 8.61 6.73
CA ASP A 196 20.54 9.26 7.18
C ASP A 196 20.26 10.57 7.95
N ASP A 197 19.27 11.36 7.53
CA ASP A 197 19.12 12.76 7.96
C ASP A 197 17.72 13.14 8.50
N PHE A 198 16.76 12.23 8.53
CA PHE A 198 15.40 12.57 8.99
C PHE A 198 15.42 13.07 10.43
N PRO A 199 14.80 14.24 10.75
CA PRO A 199 14.83 14.80 12.10
C PRO A 199 14.10 13.95 13.15
N GLY A 200 13.09 13.19 12.74
CA GLY A 200 12.35 12.28 13.61
C GLY A 200 12.88 10.84 13.52
N ARG A 201 12.01 9.86 13.81
CA ARG A 201 12.35 8.43 13.70
C ARG A 201 11.91 7.85 12.37
N PHE A 202 12.86 7.63 11.46
CA PHE A 202 12.58 6.85 10.26
C PHE A 202 12.56 5.36 10.59
N VAL A 203 11.41 4.71 10.46
CA VAL A 203 11.20 3.33 10.94
C VAL A 203 11.32 2.26 9.85
N GLY A 204 11.44 2.65 8.58
CA GLY A 204 11.63 1.74 7.46
C GLY A 204 10.88 2.15 6.19
N THR A 205 10.84 1.24 5.21
CA THR A 205 10.17 1.43 3.91
C THR A 205 9.31 0.21 3.58
N SER A 206 8.23 0.39 2.84
CA SER A 206 7.52 -0.74 2.23
C SER A 206 8.29 -1.38 1.09
N ASN A 207 9.20 -0.66 0.42
CA ASN A 207 9.90 -1.19 -0.74
C ASN A 207 10.95 -2.23 -0.34
N VAL A 208 10.77 -3.47 -0.77
CA VAL A 208 11.62 -4.60 -0.31
C VAL A 208 13.05 -4.51 -0.86
N ASP A 209 13.21 -4.04 -2.10
CA ASP A 209 14.51 -3.80 -2.72
C ASP A 209 15.30 -2.70 -1.99
N LEU A 210 14.64 -1.60 -1.62
CA LEU A 210 15.28 -0.53 -0.84
C LEU A 210 15.57 -0.97 0.61
N ALA A 211 14.67 -1.76 1.21
CA ALA A 211 14.91 -2.35 2.52
C ALA A 211 16.17 -3.23 2.52
N TRP A 212 16.33 -4.04 1.47
CA TRP A 212 17.52 -4.87 1.27
C TRP A 212 18.79 -4.04 1.00
N LYS A 213 18.73 -3.09 0.05
CA LYS A 213 19.89 -2.27 -0.36
C LYS A 213 20.42 -1.36 0.74
N LEU A 214 19.53 -0.86 1.60
CA LEU A 214 19.87 0.14 2.61
C LEU A 214 19.96 -0.45 4.03
N ASP A 215 19.77 -1.77 4.16
CA ASP A 215 19.73 -2.51 5.44
C ASP A 215 18.76 -1.89 6.46
N ILE A 216 17.54 -1.61 5.99
CA ILE A 216 16.45 -1.06 6.82
C ILE A 216 15.27 -2.02 6.87
N LYS A 217 14.42 -1.84 7.87
CA LYS A 217 13.27 -2.73 8.10
C LYS A 217 12.27 -2.66 6.93
N PRO A 218 11.89 -3.78 6.29
CA PRO A 218 10.75 -3.81 5.38
C PRO A 218 9.45 -3.72 6.20
N LEU A 219 8.53 -2.86 5.76
CA LEU A 219 7.28 -2.58 6.44
C LEU A 219 6.09 -2.95 5.56
N GLY A 220 5.13 -3.67 6.14
CA GLY A 220 3.94 -4.10 5.44
C GLY A 220 2.89 -4.62 6.41
N THR A 221 1.63 -4.52 6.01
CA THR A 221 0.48 -4.99 6.77
C THR A 221 -0.38 -5.87 5.84
N MET A 222 -1.71 -5.73 5.88
CA MET A 222 -2.63 -6.23 4.86
C MET A 222 -3.19 -5.07 4.03
N ALA A 223 -3.59 -5.30 2.77
CA ALA A 223 -4.29 -4.32 1.94
C ALA A 223 -5.78 -4.67 1.76
N HIS A 224 -6.56 -3.73 1.20
CA HIS A 224 -7.99 -3.93 0.96
C HIS A 224 -8.28 -5.17 0.13
N GLU A 225 -7.42 -5.52 -0.83
CA GLU A 225 -7.61 -6.70 -1.67
C GLU A 225 -7.81 -7.99 -0.86
N TRP A 226 -7.14 -8.11 0.29
CA TRP A 226 -7.26 -9.28 1.15
C TRP A 226 -8.68 -9.41 1.67
N ILE A 227 -9.22 -8.33 2.25
CA ILE A 227 -10.58 -8.30 2.80
C ILE A 227 -11.62 -8.35 1.68
N MET A 228 -11.35 -7.71 0.53
CA MET A 228 -12.23 -7.72 -0.63
C MET A 228 -12.38 -9.12 -1.21
N ALA A 229 -11.29 -9.86 -1.40
CA ALA A 229 -11.34 -11.22 -1.94
C ALA A 229 -12.21 -12.14 -1.07
N HIS A 230 -12.13 -12.02 0.27
CA HIS A 230 -12.94 -12.83 1.19
C HIS A 230 -14.46 -12.64 1.04
N GLN A 231 -14.91 -11.62 0.31
CA GLN A 231 -16.33 -11.47 -0.04
C GLN A 231 -16.81 -12.59 -0.99
N GLN A 232 -15.89 -13.29 -1.66
CA GLN A 232 -16.16 -14.35 -2.64
C GLN A 232 -15.37 -15.66 -2.41
N LEU A 233 -14.62 -15.78 -1.30
CA LEU A 233 -13.78 -16.96 -0.99
C LEU A 233 -14.50 -18.02 -0.12
N GLY A 234 -15.83 -17.95 -0.01
CA GLY A 234 -16.63 -18.95 0.68
C GLY A 234 -17.49 -18.49 1.88
N PRO A 235 -17.06 -17.59 2.78
CA PRO A 235 -17.92 -17.18 3.89
C PRO A 235 -19.13 -16.37 3.39
N ARG A 236 -20.16 -16.23 4.22
CA ARG A 236 -21.25 -15.29 3.93
C ARG A 236 -20.67 -13.87 3.87
N LEU A 237 -21.26 -13.00 3.05
CA LEU A 237 -20.77 -11.63 2.87
C LEU A 237 -20.60 -10.86 4.20
N ILE A 238 -21.53 -11.02 5.15
CA ILE A 238 -21.45 -10.39 6.48
C ILE A 238 -20.28 -10.91 7.33
N ASP A 239 -19.83 -12.14 7.10
CA ASP A 239 -18.74 -12.77 7.83
C ASP A 239 -17.38 -12.60 7.10
N SER A 240 -17.36 -11.97 5.92
CA SER A 240 -16.17 -11.91 5.07
C SER A 240 -15.00 -11.18 5.73
N GLN A 241 -15.30 -10.11 6.48
CA GLN A 241 -14.29 -9.33 7.19
C GLN A 241 -13.69 -10.13 8.36
N ILE A 242 -14.54 -10.79 9.16
CA ILE A 242 -14.11 -11.69 10.24
C ILE A 242 -13.22 -12.81 9.68
N ALA A 243 -13.66 -13.46 8.59
CA ALA A 243 -12.90 -14.53 7.94
C ALA A 243 -11.54 -14.04 7.43
N ALA A 244 -11.47 -12.83 6.87
CA ALA A 244 -10.21 -12.24 6.42
C ALA A 244 -9.23 -11.99 7.58
N LEU A 245 -9.73 -11.46 8.70
CA LEU A 245 -8.92 -11.21 9.91
C LEU A 245 -8.44 -12.52 10.52
N ASP A 246 -9.31 -13.52 10.65
CA ASP A 246 -8.96 -14.83 11.20
C ASP A 246 -7.93 -15.55 10.32
N CYS A 247 -8.12 -15.55 8.99
CA CYS A 247 -7.16 -16.16 8.07
C CYS A 247 -5.78 -15.49 8.17
N TRP A 248 -5.72 -14.17 8.32
CA TRP A 248 -4.47 -13.43 8.50
C TRP A 248 -3.75 -13.82 9.80
N VAL A 249 -4.49 -13.83 10.91
CA VAL A 249 -3.97 -14.26 12.22
C VAL A 249 -3.48 -15.70 12.17
N ARG A 250 -4.21 -16.60 11.50
CA ARG A 250 -3.82 -18.00 11.38
C ARG A 250 -2.52 -18.17 10.59
N GLU A 251 -2.34 -17.39 9.52
CA GLU A 251 -1.13 -17.41 8.69
C GLU A 251 0.10 -16.90 9.44
N TYR A 252 -0.02 -15.78 10.15
CA TYR A 252 1.12 -15.06 10.75
C TYR A 252 1.27 -15.21 12.26
N ARG A 253 0.30 -15.85 12.92
CA ARG A 253 0.33 -16.21 14.36
C ARG A 253 0.65 -15.02 15.28
N GLY A 254 0.09 -13.85 14.95
CA GLY A 254 0.27 -12.59 15.68
C GLY A 254 1.31 -11.64 15.07
N LEU A 255 2.17 -12.11 14.16
CA LEU A 255 3.04 -11.21 13.38
C LEU A 255 2.24 -10.45 12.33
N LEU A 256 2.79 -9.32 11.85
CA LEU A 256 2.12 -8.43 10.90
C LEU A 256 0.73 -7.99 11.38
N GLY A 257 0.59 -7.76 12.68
CA GLY A 257 -0.68 -7.58 13.38
C GLY A 257 -1.30 -6.18 13.25
N ILE A 258 -1.22 -5.53 12.10
CA ILE A 258 -1.93 -4.27 11.86
C ILE A 258 -3.10 -4.51 10.90
N ALA A 259 -4.33 -4.36 11.39
CA ALA A 259 -5.55 -4.55 10.59
C ALA A 259 -5.99 -3.27 9.89
N LEU A 260 -6.46 -3.40 8.66
CA LEU A 260 -7.05 -2.30 7.88
C LEU A 260 -8.55 -2.22 8.16
N THR A 261 -9.06 -1.01 8.35
CA THR A 261 -10.38 -0.79 9.00
C THR A 261 -11.49 -0.31 8.07
N ASP A 262 -11.16 0.09 6.84
CA ASP A 262 -12.06 0.83 5.95
C ASP A 262 -12.37 0.07 4.65
N CYS A 263 -12.29 -1.26 4.64
CA CYS A 263 -12.82 -2.04 3.52
C CYS A 263 -14.35 -1.86 3.43
N ILE A 264 -15.02 -1.97 4.58
CA ILE A 264 -16.44 -1.64 4.75
C ILE A 264 -16.55 -0.19 5.24
N THR A 265 -16.57 0.03 6.55
CA THR A 265 -16.49 1.30 7.28
C THR A 265 -15.87 1.02 8.64
N MET A 266 -15.32 2.04 9.31
CA MET A 266 -14.78 1.89 10.66
C MET A 266 -15.82 1.34 11.65
N ASP A 267 -17.09 1.75 11.54
CA ASP A 267 -18.15 1.27 12.44
C ASP A 267 -18.49 -0.21 12.22
N ALA A 268 -18.54 -0.66 10.95
CA ALA A 268 -18.72 -2.07 10.65
C ALA A 268 -17.51 -2.89 11.11
N PHE A 269 -16.28 -2.37 10.92
CA PHE A 269 -15.05 -2.98 11.42
C PHE A 269 -15.07 -3.16 12.93
N LEU A 270 -15.39 -2.13 13.70
CA LEU A 270 -15.45 -2.24 15.17
C LEU A 270 -16.58 -3.17 15.65
N GLY A 271 -17.64 -3.36 14.85
CA GLY A 271 -18.66 -4.38 15.10
C GLY A 271 -18.12 -5.80 15.08
N ASP A 272 -17.14 -6.07 14.19
CA ASP A 272 -16.51 -7.38 14.01
C ASP A 272 -15.22 -7.55 14.84
N PHE A 273 -14.58 -6.45 15.25
CA PHE A 273 -13.29 -6.44 15.94
C PHE A 273 -13.44 -6.70 17.45
N ASP A 274 -13.86 -7.91 17.80
CA ASP A 274 -14.09 -8.33 19.18
C ASP A 274 -12.82 -8.42 20.06
N LEU A 275 -12.96 -8.90 21.29
CA LEU A 275 -11.83 -9.05 22.23
C LEU A 275 -10.75 -10.02 21.71
N TYR A 276 -11.12 -11.05 20.94
CA TYR A 276 -10.17 -12.00 20.38
C TYR A 276 -9.26 -11.29 19.37
N PHE A 277 -9.83 -10.60 18.39
CA PHE A 277 -9.03 -9.86 17.41
C PHE A 277 -8.27 -8.70 18.04
N ALA A 278 -8.91 -7.93 18.92
CA ALA A 278 -8.28 -6.79 19.58
C ALA A 278 -7.07 -7.18 20.44
N LYS A 279 -7.04 -8.40 20.99
CA LYS A 279 -5.85 -8.94 21.69
C LYS A 279 -4.76 -9.39 20.74
N LEU A 280 -5.10 -10.03 19.62
CA LEU A 280 -4.15 -10.61 18.68
C LEU A 280 -3.48 -9.60 17.74
N PHE A 281 -4.21 -8.58 17.29
CA PHE A 281 -3.65 -7.52 16.46
C PHE A 281 -2.90 -6.51 17.33
N ASP A 282 -1.70 -6.13 16.92
CA ASP A 282 -0.89 -5.06 17.49
C ASP A 282 -1.53 -3.68 17.32
N GLY A 283 -2.45 -3.54 16.35
CA GLY A 283 -3.03 -2.25 16.04
C GLY A 283 -3.86 -2.18 14.76
N LEU A 284 -4.18 -0.95 14.37
CA LEU A 284 -5.09 -0.65 13.26
C LEU A 284 -4.47 0.34 12.27
N ARG A 285 -4.93 0.33 11.02
CA ARG A 285 -4.52 1.25 9.96
C ARG A 285 -5.67 2.12 9.45
N HIS A 286 -5.40 3.42 9.36
CA HIS A 286 -6.27 4.46 8.80
C HIS A 286 -5.92 4.73 7.33
N ASP A 287 -6.92 4.64 6.45
CA ASP A 287 -6.81 4.88 4.99
C ASP A 287 -7.99 5.69 4.40
N SER A 288 -8.95 6.09 5.22
CA SER A 288 -10.03 7.02 4.82
C SER A 288 -10.74 7.68 6.00
N GLY A 289 -11.35 8.84 5.77
CA GLY A 289 -12.09 9.60 6.78
C GLY A 289 -11.18 10.50 7.62
N GLU A 290 -11.78 11.26 8.55
CA GLU A 290 -11.01 12.17 9.41
C GLU A 290 -10.17 11.37 10.42
N PRO A 291 -8.83 11.51 10.41
CA PRO A 291 -7.92 10.63 11.15
C PRO A 291 -8.07 10.71 12.67
N VAL A 292 -8.35 11.89 13.24
CA VAL A 292 -8.47 12.03 14.70
C VAL A 292 -9.77 11.40 15.18
N ALA A 293 -10.89 11.63 14.52
CA ALA A 293 -12.18 11.02 14.81
C ALA A 293 -12.13 9.49 14.64
N TRP A 294 -11.43 8.99 13.62
CA TRP A 294 -11.17 7.57 13.47
C TRP A 294 -10.35 7.02 14.65
N ALA A 295 -9.32 7.73 15.09
CA ALA A 295 -8.49 7.34 16.23
C ALA A 295 -9.28 7.35 17.56
N GLU A 296 -10.16 8.34 17.76
CA GLU A 296 -11.08 8.37 18.92
C GLU A 296 -11.96 7.13 18.97
N LYS A 297 -12.52 6.70 17.83
CA LYS A 297 -13.31 5.47 17.75
C LYS A 297 -12.47 4.24 18.12
N ALA A 298 -11.24 4.14 17.60
CA ALA A 298 -10.32 3.04 17.92
C ALA A 298 -9.96 3.00 19.42
N ILE A 299 -9.58 4.15 20.00
CA ILE A 299 -9.22 4.27 21.42
C ILE A 299 -10.41 3.90 22.31
N ALA A 300 -11.59 4.46 22.04
CA ALA A 300 -12.80 4.16 22.80
C ALA A 300 -13.18 2.66 22.72
N HIS A 301 -12.97 2.03 21.56
CA HIS A 301 -13.21 0.61 21.39
C HIS A 301 -12.25 -0.26 22.22
N TYR A 302 -10.94 0.04 22.21
CA TYR A 302 -9.98 -0.66 23.07
C TYR A 302 -10.35 -0.51 24.56
N GLN A 303 -10.69 0.70 24.99
CA GLN A 303 -11.11 0.96 26.37
C GLN A 303 -12.38 0.18 26.74
N LYS A 304 -13.39 0.15 25.86
CA LYS A 304 -14.61 -0.65 26.04
C LYS A 304 -14.31 -2.15 26.21
N LEU A 305 -13.28 -2.65 25.54
CA LEU A 305 -12.81 -4.03 25.63
C LEU A 305 -11.85 -4.28 26.81
N GLY A 306 -11.54 -3.26 27.62
CA GLY A 306 -10.60 -3.37 28.75
C GLY A 306 -9.14 -3.50 28.32
N ILE A 307 -8.79 -3.05 27.11
CA ILE A 307 -7.42 -3.02 26.58
C ILE A 307 -6.85 -1.62 26.79
N ASP A 308 -5.65 -1.53 27.36
CA ASP A 308 -4.91 -0.28 27.43
C ASP A 308 -4.49 0.16 26.00
N PRO A 309 -4.99 1.29 25.48
CA PRO A 309 -4.64 1.78 24.16
C PRO A 309 -3.14 1.99 23.96
N MET A 310 -2.37 2.31 25.01
CA MET A 310 -0.91 2.48 24.92
C MET A 310 -0.15 1.19 24.64
N THR A 311 -0.81 0.03 24.69
CA THR A 311 -0.25 -1.25 24.23
C THR A 311 -0.47 -1.50 22.74
N LYS A 312 -1.19 -0.61 22.05
CA LYS A 312 -1.57 -0.74 20.64
C LYS A 312 -0.98 0.36 19.78
N THR A 313 -0.98 0.15 18.47
CA THR A 313 -0.46 1.10 17.49
C THR A 313 -1.51 1.51 16.45
N LEU A 314 -1.60 2.79 16.14
CA LEU A 314 -2.37 3.28 14.98
C LEU A 314 -1.41 3.72 13.87
N VAL A 315 -1.58 3.13 12.69
CA VAL A 315 -0.82 3.49 11.49
C VAL A 315 -1.68 4.38 10.60
N PHE A 316 -1.20 5.58 10.28
CA PHE A 316 -1.90 6.49 9.38
C PHE A 316 -1.21 6.52 8.02
N SER A 317 -1.98 6.32 6.93
CA SER A 317 -1.41 6.27 5.57
C SER A 317 -2.26 6.91 4.47
N ASP A 318 -3.33 7.63 4.83
CA ASP A 318 -4.21 8.29 3.85
C ASP A 318 -3.63 9.63 3.35
N GLY A 319 -2.80 9.58 2.30
CA GLY A 319 -2.39 10.79 1.57
C GLY A 319 -1.61 11.82 2.39
N LEU A 320 -0.96 11.40 3.47
CA LEU A 320 -0.30 12.29 4.44
C LEU A 320 0.89 13.06 3.87
N ASN A 321 1.26 14.14 4.57
CA ASN A 321 2.54 14.84 4.48
C ASN A 321 3.08 15.08 5.90
N LEU A 322 4.31 15.58 6.05
CA LEU A 322 4.93 15.76 7.39
C LEU A 322 4.13 16.70 8.30
N THR A 323 3.53 17.75 7.75
CA THR A 323 2.71 18.70 8.53
C THR A 323 1.49 18.00 9.11
N ARG A 324 0.73 17.27 8.29
CA ARG A 324 -0.46 16.55 8.74
C ARG A 324 -0.09 15.42 9.70
N SER A 325 1.02 14.74 9.48
CA SER A 325 1.53 13.73 10.42
C SER A 325 1.85 14.31 11.79
N LEU A 326 2.48 15.49 11.85
CA LEU A 326 2.79 16.17 13.11
C LEU A 326 1.52 16.61 13.85
N GLU A 327 0.50 17.12 13.13
CA GLU A 327 -0.80 17.47 13.71
C GLU A 327 -1.49 16.27 14.36
N ILE A 328 -1.57 15.15 13.65
CA ILE A 328 -2.17 13.90 14.15
C ILE A 328 -1.36 13.37 15.33
N PHE A 329 -0.03 13.37 15.24
CA PHE A 329 0.88 12.96 16.31
C PHE A 329 0.56 13.74 17.59
N ARG A 330 0.51 15.07 17.53
CA ARG A 330 0.22 15.94 18.68
C ARG A 330 -1.16 15.67 19.28
N ALA A 331 -2.17 15.44 18.45
CA ALA A 331 -3.53 15.16 18.91
C ALA A 331 -3.65 13.84 19.70
N LEU A 332 -2.77 12.86 19.41
CA LEU A 332 -2.84 11.50 19.94
C LEU A 332 -1.68 11.15 20.89
N ARG A 333 -0.68 12.02 21.02
CA ARG A 333 0.51 11.82 21.85
C ARG A 333 0.10 11.48 23.29
N GLY A 334 0.67 10.40 23.83
CA GLY A 334 0.37 9.91 25.18
C GLY A 334 -0.98 9.20 25.34
N ARG A 335 -1.73 8.98 24.26
CA ARG A 335 -3.03 8.29 24.29
C ARG A 335 -3.01 6.95 23.57
N ILE A 336 -2.18 6.81 22.54
CA ILE A 336 -1.93 5.56 21.80
C ILE A 336 -0.61 5.70 21.01
N ASN A 337 0.07 4.59 20.69
CA ASN A 337 1.24 4.67 19.81
C ASN A 337 0.81 4.98 18.37
N VAL A 338 1.57 5.80 17.67
CA VAL A 338 1.26 6.20 16.29
C VAL A 338 2.47 6.08 15.37
N SER A 339 2.20 5.74 14.10
CA SER A 339 3.20 5.71 13.03
C SER A 339 2.60 6.22 11.72
N PHE A 340 3.40 6.89 10.90
CA PHE A 340 2.94 7.57 9.69
C PHE A 340 3.60 7.00 8.45
N GLY A 341 2.82 6.32 7.62
CA GLY A 341 3.25 5.85 6.30
C GLY A 341 2.98 6.91 5.25
N ILE A 342 4.03 7.55 4.74
CA ILE A 342 3.89 8.62 3.75
C ILE A 342 4.33 8.12 2.38
N GLY A 343 3.47 8.32 1.37
CA GLY A 343 3.73 7.89 0.01
C GLY A 343 4.17 9.04 -0.91
N THR A 344 3.27 9.45 -1.79
CA THR A 344 3.51 10.43 -2.87
C THR A 344 4.14 11.74 -2.40
N ASN A 345 3.79 12.25 -1.21
CA ASN A 345 4.37 13.49 -0.65
C ASN A 345 5.84 13.34 -0.20
N LEU A 346 6.40 12.13 -0.22
CA LEU A 346 7.84 11.89 -0.11
C LEU A 346 8.44 11.65 -1.49
N THR A 347 7.90 10.68 -2.24
CA THR A 347 8.59 10.09 -3.40
C THR A 347 8.27 10.76 -4.74
N CYS A 348 7.32 11.70 -4.77
CA CYS A 348 6.95 12.49 -5.94
C CYS A 348 6.60 13.94 -5.60
N ASP A 349 7.15 14.47 -4.51
CA ASP A 349 7.04 15.89 -4.17
C ASP A 349 8.28 16.60 -4.69
N ILE A 350 8.18 17.18 -5.89
CA ILE A 350 9.23 17.99 -6.52
C ILE A 350 8.57 19.25 -7.07
N PRO A 351 9.14 20.45 -6.85
CA PRO A 351 8.57 21.69 -7.39
C PRO A 351 8.32 21.62 -8.90
N GLY A 352 7.12 22.02 -9.34
CA GLY A 352 6.72 21.99 -10.75
C GLY A 352 6.26 20.62 -11.26
N VAL A 353 6.23 19.58 -10.42
CA VAL A 353 5.70 18.26 -10.76
C VAL A 353 4.36 18.04 -10.09
N ALA A 354 3.35 17.69 -10.87
CA ALA A 354 2.07 17.20 -10.36
C ALA A 354 2.09 15.65 -10.34
N PRO A 355 1.93 15.00 -9.16
CA PRO A 355 1.87 13.54 -9.10
C PRO A 355 0.63 12.96 -9.77
N MET A 356 0.77 11.76 -10.32
CA MET A 356 -0.36 11.04 -10.92
C MET A 356 -1.36 10.56 -9.87
N SER A 357 -2.66 10.67 -10.17
CA SER A 357 -3.73 10.07 -9.37
C SER A 357 -4.19 8.75 -9.98
N ILE A 358 -3.36 7.71 -9.84
CA ILE A 358 -3.58 6.39 -10.43
C ILE A 358 -3.76 5.30 -9.37
N VAL A 359 -4.58 4.31 -9.71
CA VAL A 359 -4.83 3.10 -8.92
C VAL A 359 -5.03 1.90 -9.82
N LEU A 360 -4.74 0.72 -9.29
CA LEU A 360 -5.05 -0.57 -9.88
C LEU A 360 -5.73 -1.39 -8.79
N LYS A 361 -6.99 -1.77 -9.01
CA LYS A 361 -7.87 -2.27 -7.94
C LYS A 361 -8.50 -3.59 -8.35
N MET A 362 -8.63 -4.51 -7.40
CA MET A 362 -9.41 -5.73 -7.58
C MET A 362 -10.88 -5.36 -7.83
N THR A 363 -11.47 -5.97 -8.85
CA THR A 363 -12.88 -5.78 -9.26
C THR A 363 -13.69 -7.05 -9.15
N ASP A 364 -13.03 -8.21 -9.23
CA ASP A 364 -13.67 -9.53 -9.22
C ASP A 364 -12.80 -10.54 -8.45
N CYS A 365 -13.44 -11.47 -7.77
CA CYS A 365 -12.82 -12.69 -7.26
C CYS A 365 -13.75 -13.88 -7.53
N ASN A 366 -13.21 -14.94 -8.14
CA ASN A 366 -13.91 -16.17 -8.53
C ASN A 366 -15.16 -15.96 -9.41
N GLY A 367 -15.12 -14.97 -10.30
CA GLY A 367 -16.22 -14.67 -11.23
C GLY A 367 -17.37 -13.88 -10.62
N ALA A 368 -17.16 -13.31 -9.42
CA ALA A 368 -18.13 -12.49 -8.73
C ALA A 368 -17.52 -11.15 -8.27
N PRO A 369 -18.32 -10.07 -8.24
CA PRO A 369 -17.83 -8.74 -7.91
C PRO A 369 -17.35 -8.66 -6.46
N VAL A 370 -16.32 -7.85 -6.24
CA VAL A 370 -15.88 -7.42 -4.91
C VAL A 370 -15.97 -5.90 -4.80
N ALA A 371 -16.00 -5.39 -3.57
CA ALA A 371 -16.16 -3.96 -3.34
C ALA A 371 -15.41 -3.44 -2.11
N LYS A 372 -15.00 -2.18 -2.19
CA LYS A 372 -14.60 -1.34 -1.04
C LYS A 372 -15.63 -0.23 -0.88
N ILE A 373 -16.19 -0.05 0.31
CA ILE A 373 -17.11 1.05 0.62
C ILE A 373 -16.33 2.27 1.12
N SER A 374 -15.49 2.09 2.15
CA SER A 374 -14.75 3.13 2.89
C SER A 374 -15.62 4.12 3.67
N ASP A 375 -15.00 4.82 4.63
CA ASP A 375 -15.64 5.91 5.39
C ASP A 375 -15.91 7.17 4.54
N GLU A 376 -15.34 7.26 3.34
CA GLU A 376 -15.58 8.32 2.36
C GLU A 376 -16.35 7.81 1.14
N ALA A 377 -17.51 8.41 0.85
CA ALA A 377 -18.36 7.99 -0.27
C ALA A 377 -17.63 8.03 -1.63
N ALA A 378 -16.80 9.06 -1.85
CA ALA A 378 -16.02 9.22 -3.08
C ALA A 378 -14.97 8.11 -3.30
N LYS A 379 -14.65 7.30 -2.27
CA LYS A 379 -13.68 6.20 -2.33
C LYS A 379 -14.34 4.83 -2.55
N THR A 380 -15.68 4.76 -2.65
CA THR A 380 -16.39 3.51 -2.98
C THR A 380 -15.92 2.95 -4.33
N GLN A 381 -15.73 1.63 -4.39
CA GLN A 381 -15.19 0.90 -5.53
C GLN A 381 -16.00 -0.36 -5.75
N CYS A 382 -16.81 -0.37 -6.80
CA CYS A 382 -17.38 -1.54 -7.44
C CYS A 382 -18.05 -1.07 -8.74
N ARG A 383 -18.23 -1.97 -9.70
CA ARG A 383 -19.06 -1.70 -10.89
C ARG A 383 -20.50 -2.18 -10.72
N ASP A 384 -20.73 -3.11 -9.79
CA ASP A 384 -22.04 -3.67 -9.53
C ASP A 384 -22.71 -2.91 -8.37
N GLU A 385 -23.61 -2.02 -8.73
CA GLU A 385 -24.39 -1.23 -7.76
C GLU A 385 -25.29 -2.10 -6.89
N ASN A 386 -25.79 -3.24 -7.41
CA ASN A 386 -26.60 -4.17 -6.63
C ASN A 386 -25.75 -4.86 -5.57
N PHE A 387 -24.52 -5.27 -5.92
CA PHE A 387 -23.59 -5.84 -4.96
C PHE A 387 -23.23 -4.82 -3.86
N VAL A 388 -22.96 -3.56 -4.21
CA VAL A 388 -22.71 -2.49 -3.22
C VAL A 388 -23.92 -2.26 -2.32
N ALA A 389 -25.13 -2.21 -2.89
CA ALA A 389 -26.36 -2.03 -2.12
C ALA A 389 -26.59 -3.19 -1.15
N TYR A 390 -26.39 -4.44 -1.60
CA TYR A 390 -26.49 -5.62 -0.75
C TYR A 390 -25.43 -5.64 0.35
N MET A 391 -24.17 -5.30 0.02
CA MET A 391 -23.08 -5.17 0.98
C MET A 391 -23.39 -4.12 2.06
N ARG A 392 -23.90 -2.94 1.66
CA ARG A 392 -24.36 -1.91 2.61
C ARG A 392 -25.48 -2.44 3.51
N HIS A 393 -26.45 -3.15 2.95
CA HIS A 393 -27.56 -3.73 3.69
C HIS A 393 -27.09 -4.72 4.76
N VAL A 394 -26.26 -5.70 4.39
CA VAL A 394 -25.83 -6.75 5.34
C VAL A 394 -24.93 -6.19 6.44
N PHE A 395 -24.04 -5.25 6.13
CA PHE A 395 -23.18 -4.56 7.10
C PHE A 395 -23.86 -3.38 7.81
N LYS A 396 -25.16 -3.14 7.56
CA LYS A 396 -25.94 -2.04 8.14
C LYS A 396 -25.29 -0.66 7.95
N VAL A 397 -24.62 -0.46 6.82
CA VAL A 397 -24.03 0.82 6.45
C VAL A 397 -25.13 1.70 5.85
N PRO A 398 -25.36 2.91 6.38
CA PRO A 398 -26.35 3.82 5.81
C PRO A 398 -26.07 4.10 4.33
N SER A 399 -27.13 4.21 3.53
CA SER A 399 -27.06 4.89 2.25
C SER A 399 -26.79 6.36 2.55
N LYS A 400 -25.63 6.88 2.12
CA LYS A 400 -25.39 8.32 2.13
C LYS A 400 -26.25 8.91 1.01
N GLU A 401 -27.24 9.74 1.36
CA GLU A 401 -27.99 10.56 0.41
C GLU A 401 -27.07 11.55 -0.33
#